data_AF-A0AA39U6P7-F1
#
_entry.id   AF-A0AA39U6P7-F1
#
_cell.length_a   1.000
_cell.length_b   1.000
_cell.length_c   1.000
_cell.angle_alpha   90.00
_cell.angle_beta   90.00
_cell.angle_gamma   90.00
#
_symmetry.space_group_name_H-M   'P 1'
#
loop_
_entity.id
_entity.type
_entity.pdbx_description
1 polymer ?
#
loop_
_entity_poly.entity_id
_entity_poly.type
_entity_poly.pdbx_seq_one_letter_code
_entity_poly.pdbx_strand_id
1 'polypeptide(L)'
;MSVPYLSAAQNGEAHVMAGTSSKNGPRISAGEVTHGTLHRFLTAAQNWRTTYHPTVAEKAIMPYLALGFTDNTKIDGFYYQNLDHYNEYTPTEFRAAARQCFFTTTWHLDVYHTLDCLVQGNGAFVNFHDAVLTQNRYLEGNPEHVKDALLVSTLKKGMHIDLSERCSDPDTDLAKIFMAISNGTADATKEQTIAQWVKLVEIEDEKLHCERV
;
A
#
# COMPACT_ATOMS: atom_id res chain seq x y z
N MET A 1 35.07 -25.16 14.81
CA MET A 1 34.90 -25.25 13.34
C MET A 1 33.71 -24.39 13.00
N SER A 2 33.96 -23.24 12.38
CA SER A 2 32.93 -22.26 12.03
C SER A 2 32.19 -22.72 10.78
N VAL A 3 30.87 -22.77 10.84
CA VAL A 3 30.01 -23.01 9.68
C VAL A 3 29.96 -21.69 8.88
N PRO A 4 30.24 -21.68 7.58
CA PRO A 4 30.19 -20.46 6.79
C PRO A 4 28.73 -20.04 6.60
N TYR A 5 28.41 -18.81 7.01
CA TYR A 5 27.22 -18.08 6.57
C TYR A 5 27.34 -17.89 5.05
N LEU A 6 26.74 -18.80 4.28
CA LEU A 6 26.47 -18.57 2.87
C LEU A 6 25.22 -17.70 2.79
N SER A 7 25.43 -16.39 2.69
CA SER A 7 24.42 -15.47 2.19
C SER A 7 24.18 -15.80 0.71
N ALA A 8 23.30 -16.76 0.44
CA ALA A 8 22.67 -16.83 -0.86
C ALA A 8 21.79 -15.59 -0.95
N ALA A 9 22.26 -14.56 -1.67
CA ALA A 9 21.36 -13.53 -2.18
C ALA A 9 20.30 -14.26 -3.01
N GLN A 10 19.11 -14.44 -2.44
CA GLN A 10 17.95 -14.84 -3.21
C GLN A 10 17.71 -13.69 -4.20
N ASN A 11 17.86 -13.96 -5.50
CA ASN A 11 17.67 -12.99 -6.60
C ASN A 11 16.21 -12.52 -6.76
N GLY A 12 15.41 -12.58 -5.70
CA GLY A 12 14.00 -12.24 -5.68
C GLY A 12 13.69 -11.09 -4.71
N GLU A 13 12.48 -10.57 -4.83
CA GLU A 13 11.91 -9.63 -3.86
C GLU A 13 11.87 -10.28 -2.46
N ALA A 14 12.27 -9.51 -1.44
CA ALA A 14 12.18 -9.97 -0.06
C ALA A 14 10.71 -10.15 0.36
N HIS A 15 10.44 -11.21 1.12
CA HIS A 15 9.12 -11.56 1.62
C HIS A 15 8.94 -11.12 3.08
N VAL A 16 7.68 -10.82 3.45
CA VAL A 16 7.32 -10.44 4.81
C VAL A 16 6.58 -11.58 5.48
N MET A 17 7.09 -12.01 6.64
CA MET A 17 6.41 -12.94 7.54
C MET A 17 5.72 -12.16 8.64
N ALA A 18 4.43 -12.44 8.88
CA ALA A 18 3.68 -11.82 9.96
C ALA A 18 4.17 -12.30 11.34
N GLY A 19 4.04 -11.45 12.34
CA GLY A 19 4.31 -11.84 13.72
C GLY A 19 3.22 -12.79 14.24
N THR A 20 3.62 -13.82 14.98
CA THR A 20 2.74 -14.91 15.42
C THR A 20 2.51 -14.96 16.93
N SER A 21 3.27 -14.19 17.71
CA SER A 21 3.12 -14.09 19.17
C SER A 21 3.80 -12.83 19.69
N SER A 22 3.61 -12.49 20.97
CA SER A 22 4.29 -11.35 21.59
C SER A 22 5.83 -11.41 21.55
N LYS A 23 6.42 -12.58 21.35
CA LYS A 23 7.88 -12.76 21.23
C LYS A 23 8.36 -12.87 19.78
N ASN A 24 7.47 -13.28 18.87
CA ASN A 24 7.79 -13.49 17.46
C ASN A 24 7.16 -12.37 16.65
N GLY A 25 7.90 -11.28 16.50
CA GLY A 25 7.55 -10.15 15.64
C GLY A 25 7.60 -10.47 14.15
N PRO A 26 7.11 -9.57 13.30
CA PRO A 26 7.22 -9.70 11.86
C PRO A 26 8.68 -9.73 11.41
N ARG A 27 8.93 -10.34 10.25
CA ARG A 27 10.29 -10.49 9.70
C ARG A 27 10.32 -10.21 8.21
N ILE A 28 11.45 -9.70 7.72
CA ILE A 28 11.75 -9.51 6.30
C ILE A 28 12.81 -10.55 5.93
N SER A 29 12.54 -11.37 4.91
CA SER A 29 13.53 -12.34 4.41
C SER A 29 14.69 -11.64 3.68
N ALA A 30 15.74 -12.40 3.38
CA ALA A 30 16.72 -12.00 2.38
C ALA A 30 16.04 -11.67 1.04
N GLY A 31 16.68 -10.79 0.25
CA GLY A 31 16.19 -10.37 -1.06
C GLY A 31 16.11 -8.84 -1.20
N GLU A 32 15.58 -8.39 -2.33
CA GLU A 32 15.46 -6.96 -2.63
C GLU A 32 14.31 -6.32 -1.84
N VAL A 33 14.60 -5.17 -1.21
CA VAL A 33 13.61 -4.41 -0.44
C VAL A 33 12.85 -3.49 -1.40
N THR A 34 11.58 -3.81 -1.66
CA THR A 34 10.69 -2.99 -2.49
C THR A 34 9.81 -2.08 -1.64
N HIS A 35 9.12 -1.11 -2.27
CA HIS A 35 8.05 -0.36 -1.63
C HIS A 35 6.98 -1.27 -1.02
N GLY A 36 6.63 -2.36 -1.74
CA GLY A 36 5.68 -3.35 -1.28
C GLY A 36 6.15 -4.11 -0.05
N THR A 37 7.42 -4.50 0.00
CA THR A 37 8.01 -5.19 1.15
C THR A 37 8.03 -4.29 2.38
N LEU A 38 8.46 -3.03 2.25
CA LEU A 38 8.41 -2.07 3.36
C LEU A 38 6.98 -1.83 3.84
N HIS A 39 6.03 -1.62 2.92
CA HIS A 39 4.63 -1.42 3.29
C HIS A 39 4.07 -2.63 4.03
N ARG A 40 4.21 -3.84 3.47
CA ARG A 40 3.73 -5.09 4.09
C ARG A 40 4.34 -5.32 5.47
N PHE A 41 5.64 -5.06 5.63
CA PHE A 41 6.31 -5.21 6.92
C PHE A 41 5.73 -4.28 7.98
N LEU A 42 5.54 -3.01 7.64
CA LEU A 42 5.04 -2.03 8.60
C LEU A 42 3.56 -2.25 8.93
N THR A 43 2.75 -2.70 7.97
CA THR A 43 1.39 -3.17 8.25
C THR A 43 1.40 -4.38 9.20
N ALA A 44 2.27 -5.36 8.96
CA ALA A 44 2.43 -6.51 9.85
C ALA A 44 2.92 -6.09 11.25
N ALA A 45 3.82 -5.12 11.34
CA ALA A 45 4.31 -4.55 12.59
C ALA A 45 3.21 -3.83 13.38
N GLN A 46 2.38 -3.04 12.70
CA GLN A 46 1.27 -2.36 13.34
C GLN A 46 0.24 -3.36 13.86
N ASN A 47 -0.14 -4.37 13.07
CA ASN A 47 -1.05 -5.43 13.50
C ASN A 47 -0.49 -6.23 14.68
N TRP A 48 0.80 -6.54 14.63
CA TRP A 48 1.49 -7.24 15.71
C TRP A 48 1.53 -6.41 17.00
N ARG A 49 1.82 -5.11 16.90
CA ARG A 49 1.79 -4.17 18.03
C ARG A 49 0.40 -4.11 18.64
N THR A 50 -0.64 -3.88 17.85
CA THR A 50 -2.01 -3.73 18.38
C THR A 50 -2.53 -5.03 19.02
N THR A 51 -2.12 -6.18 18.49
CA THR A 51 -2.57 -7.49 18.96
C THR A 51 -1.81 -7.95 20.21
N TYR A 52 -0.49 -7.81 20.23
CA TYR A 52 0.36 -8.42 21.25
C TYR A 52 1.03 -7.42 22.21
N HIS A 53 1.09 -6.14 21.84
CA HIS A 53 1.75 -5.08 22.61
C HIS A 53 0.92 -3.79 22.67
N PRO A 54 -0.37 -3.85 23.05
CA PRO A 54 -1.29 -2.71 22.96
C PRO A 54 -0.88 -1.51 23.84
N THR A 55 -0.08 -1.73 24.88
CA THR A 55 0.43 -0.71 25.80
C THR A 55 1.72 -0.05 25.33
N VAL A 56 2.39 -0.59 24.32
CA VAL A 56 3.62 -0.01 23.78
C VAL A 56 3.25 1.19 22.91
N ALA A 57 3.82 2.35 23.22
CA ALA A 57 3.66 3.55 22.39
C ALA A 57 4.25 3.30 20.99
N GLU A 58 3.64 3.86 19.95
CA GLU A 58 4.09 3.65 18.57
C GLU A 58 5.55 4.07 18.35
N LYS A 59 5.99 5.18 18.96
CA LYS A 59 7.39 5.65 18.90
C LYS A 59 8.39 4.74 19.62
N ALA A 60 7.93 3.78 20.42
CA ALA A 60 8.78 2.85 21.15
C ALA A 60 8.82 1.46 20.51
N ILE A 61 8.18 1.26 19.36
CA ILE A 61 8.04 -0.07 18.75
C ILE A 61 9.26 -0.50 17.95
N MET A 62 10.04 0.44 17.39
CA MET A 62 11.16 0.13 16.50
C MET A 62 12.20 -0.83 17.09
N PRO A 63 12.62 -0.69 18.37
CA PRO A 63 13.52 -1.67 19.01
C PRO A 63 12.98 -3.11 19.00
N TYR A 64 11.65 -3.29 19.07
CA TYR A 64 11.02 -4.61 19.03
C TYR A 64 11.01 -5.21 17.62
N LEU A 65 11.03 -4.35 16.60
CA LEU A 65 11.01 -4.74 15.19
C LEU A 65 12.41 -5.03 14.63
N ALA A 66 13.46 -4.54 15.29
CA ALA A 66 14.85 -4.69 14.85
C ALA A 66 15.24 -6.14 14.53
N LEU A 67 14.83 -7.09 15.37
CA LEU A 67 15.07 -8.53 15.15
C LEU A 67 14.41 -9.07 13.88
N GLY A 68 13.40 -8.36 13.35
CA GLY A 68 12.75 -8.68 12.09
C GLY A 68 13.59 -8.36 10.86
N PHE A 69 14.68 -7.62 11.01
CA PHE A 69 15.55 -7.19 9.91
C PHE A 69 16.72 -8.15 9.64
N THR A 70 17.08 -9.00 10.59
CA THR A 70 18.35 -9.76 10.59
C THR A 70 18.59 -10.61 9.34
N ASP A 71 17.53 -11.17 8.74
CA ASP A 71 17.65 -11.98 7.52
C ASP A 71 17.86 -11.12 6.26
N ASN A 72 17.68 -9.80 6.34
CA ASN A 72 17.88 -8.83 5.27
C ASN A 72 18.99 -7.84 5.63
N THR A 73 20.22 -8.14 5.20
CA THR A 73 21.42 -7.38 5.59
C THR A 73 21.39 -5.90 5.17
N LYS A 74 20.66 -5.53 4.11
CA LYS A 74 20.51 -4.14 3.68
C LYS A 74 19.72 -3.31 4.70
N ILE A 75 18.54 -3.79 5.10
CA ILE A 75 17.70 -3.07 6.06
C ILE A 75 18.23 -3.18 7.49
N ASP A 76 18.84 -4.31 7.85
CA ASP A 76 19.54 -4.51 9.11
C ASP A 76 20.70 -3.51 9.26
N GLY A 77 21.57 -3.46 8.24
CA GLY A 77 22.69 -2.52 8.21
C GLY A 77 22.24 -1.07 8.22
N PHE A 78 21.21 -0.72 7.45
CA PHE A 78 20.61 0.62 7.49
C PHE A 78 20.13 0.99 8.90
N TYR A 79 19.36 0.11 9.56
CA TYR A 79 18.84 0.37 10.90
C TYR A 79 19.96 0.56 11.93
N TYR A 80 20.99 -0.29 11.92
CA TYR A 80 22.06 -0.21 12.90
C TYR A 80 23.08 0.91 12.64
N GLN A 81 23.12 1.51 11.44
CA GLN A 81 23.95 2.68 11.17
C GLN A 81 23.56 3.91 12.01
N ASN A 82 22.28 4.06 12.35
CA ASN A 82 21.77 5.16 13.17
C ASN A 82 20.78 4.64 14.23
N LEU A 83 21.17 3.59 14.96
CA LEU A 83 20.33 2.86 15.90
C LEU A 83 19.57 3.79 16.87
N ASP A 84 20.29 4.69 17.54
CA ASP A 84 19.70 5.58 18.54
C ASP A 84 18.63 6.50 17.92
N HIS A 85 18.87 6.97 16.70
CA HIS A 85 17.93 7.83 15.99
C HIS A 85 16.69 7.07 15.52
N TYR A 86 16.87 5.89 14.94
CA TYR A 86 15.75 5.07 14.44
C TYR A 86 14.94 4.41 15.55
N ASN A 87 15.47 4.30 16.77
CA ASN A 87 14.71 3.86 17.94
C ASN A 87 13.61 4.83 18.36
N GLU A 88 13.74 6.11 18.02
CA GLU A 88 12.76 7.16 18.36
C GLU A 88 11.67 7.33 17.28
N TYR A 89 11.83 6.65 16.15
CA TYR A 89 10.92 6.76 15.01
C TYR A 89 9.64 5.95 15.24
N THR A 90 8.54 6.47 14.73
CA THR A 90 7.38 5.64 14.38
C THR A 90 7.70 4.76 13.16
N PRO A 91 6.96 3.66 12.93
CA PRO A 91 7.05 2.87 11.71
C PRO A 91 6.95 3.72 10.43
N THR A 92 6.10 4.76 10.45
CA THR A 92 5.92 5.70 9.32
C THR A 92 7.15 6.57 9.06
N GLU A 93 7.77 7.13 10.11
CA GLU A 93 9.02 7.90 10.00
C GLU A 93 10.16 7.00 9.49
N PHE A 94 10.26 5.76 9.99
CA PHE A 94 11.24 4.79 9.50
C PHE A 94 11.03 4.43 8.03
N ARG A 95 9.78 4.28 7.58
CA ARG A 95 9.44 4.11 6.16
C ARG A 95 9.98 5.25 5.31
N ALA A 96 9.80 6.49 5.76
CA ALA A 96 10.25 7.67 5.02
C ALA A 96 11.78 7.70 4.87
N ALA A 97 12.51 7.41 5.95
CA ALA A 97 13.97 7.34 5.92
C ALA A 97 14.48 6.17 5.06
N ALA A 98 13.89 4.98 5.20
CA ALA A 98 14.23 3.82 4.38
C ALA A 98 14.02 4.10 2.89
N ARG A 99 12.96 4.85 2.53
CA ARG A 99 12.70 5.21 1.14
C ARG A 99 13.81 6.08 0.53
N GLN A 100 14.33 7.04 1.29
CA GLN A 100 15.42 7.91 0.83
C GLN A 100 16.74 7.17 0.65
N CYS A 101 16.94 6.06 1.37
CA CYS A 101 18.16 5.27 1.30
C CYS A 101 18.12 4.19 0.20
N PHE A 102 16.98 3.50 0.06
CA PHE A 102 16.90 2.33 -0.81
C PHE A 102 16.41 2.63 -2.22
N PHE A 103 15.70 3.74 -2.44
CA PHE A 103 15.14 4.08 -3.75
C PHE A 103 15.79 5.32 -4.35
N THR A 104 15.68 5.45 -5.67
CA THR A 104 16.16 6.61 -6.41
C THR A 104 15.43 7.88 -5.95
N THR A 105 16.02 9.06 -6.13
CA THR A 105 15.36 10.31 -5.77
C THR A 105 14.04 10.55 -6.51
N THR A 106 13.81 9.86 -7.64
CA THR A 106 12.61 9.96 -8.49
C THR A 106 11.61 8.82 -8.28
N TRP A 107 11.79 7.96 -7.27
CA TRP A 107 10.93 6.78 -7.05
C TRP A 107 9.42 7.11 -7.02
N HIS A 108 9.06 8.27 -6.50
CA HIS A 108 7.69 8.74 -6.38
C HIS A 108 7.07 9.02 -7.76
N LEU A 109 7.87 9.48 -8.73
CA LEU A 109 7.45 9.65 -10.11
C LEU A 109 7.23 8.30 -10.79
N ASP A 110 8.09 7.32 -10.53
CA ASP A 110 7.95 5.97 -11.09
C ASP A 110 6.68 5.27 -10.57
N VAL A 111 6.39 5.41 -9.27
CA VAL A 111 5.15 4.91 -8.64
C VAL A 111 3.93 5.66 -9.17
N TYR A 112 3.98 6.99 -9.27
CA TYR A 112 2.88 7.79 -9.83
C TYR A 112 2.60 7.42 -11.29
N HIS A 113 3.64 7.25 -12.11
CA HIS A 113 3.51 6.83 -13.49
C HIS A 113 2.89 5.42 -13.59
N THR A 114 3.32 4.50 -12.72
CA THR A 114 2.71 3.17 -12.62
C THR A 114 1.22 3.29 -12.30
N LEU A 115 0.86 4.10 -11.31
CA LEU A 115 -0.54 4.34 -10.92
C LEU A 115 -1.38 4.89 -12.08
N ASP A 116 -0.87 5.86 -12.85
CA ASP A 116 -1.61 6.46 -13.99
C ASP A 116 -1.73 5.51 -15.19
N CYS A 117 -0.87 4.50 -15.28
CA CYS A 117 -0.90 3.50 -16.35
C CYS A 117 -1.67 2.22 -16.00
N LEU A 118 -2.12 2.05 -14.74
CA LEU A 118 -2.91 0.88 -14.37
C LEU A 118 -4.25 0.87 -15.11
N VAL A 119 -4.60 -0.29 -15.65
CA VAL A 119 -5.89 -0.56 -16.31
C VAL A 119 -6.49 -1.84 -15.76
N GLN A 120 -7.82 -1.92 -15.72
CA GLN A 120 -8.55 -3.11 -15.27
C GLN A 120 -8.31 -4.32 -16.17
N GLY A 121 -8.21 -4.09 -17.49
CA GLY A 121 -8.19 -5.17 -18.47
C GLY A 121 -9.46 -6.03 -18.37
N ASN A 122 -9.30 -7.35 -18.47
CA ASN A 122 -10.42 -8.31 -18.40
C ASN A 122 -10.67 -8.86 -16.98
N GLY A 123 -9.94 -8.37 -15.97
CA GLY A 123 -10.09 -8.82 -14.59
C GLY A 123 -11.25 -8.15 -13.87
N ALA A 124 -11.58 -8.67 -12.68
CA ALA A 124 -12.55 -8.03 -11.78
C ALA A 124 -12.05 -6.65 -11.33
N PHE A 125 -12.97 -5.70 -11.23
CA PHE A 125 -12.69 -4.32 -10.82
C PHE A 125 -12.02 -4.26 -9.44
N VAL A 126 -12.41 -5.13 -8.50
CA VAL A 126 -11.81 -5.17 -7.16
C VAL A 126 -10.29 -5.34 -7.18
N ASN A 127 -9.76 -6.19 -8.09
CA ASN A 127 -8.32 -6.42 -8.19
C ASN A 127 -7.59 -5.19 -8.75
N PHE A 128 -8.21 -4.50 -9.71
CA PHE A 128 -7.71 -3.26 -10.27
C PHE A 128 -7.71 -2.12 -9.25
N HIS A 129 -8.83 -1.97 -8.54
CA HIS A 129 -8.98 -1.01 -7.45
C HIS A 129 -7.92 -1.22 -6.36
N ASP A 130 -7.70 -2.46 -5.93
CA ASP A 130 -6.67 -2.80 -4.95
C ASP A 130 -5.26 -2.46 -5.45
N ALA A 131 -4.96 -2.69 -6.72
CA ALA A 131 -3.68 -2.33 -7.32
C ALA A 131 -3.47 -0.80 -7.31
N VAL A 132 -4.49 -0.03 -7.71
CA VAL A 132 -4.44 1.44 -7.70
C VAL A 132 -4.25 1.98 -6.28
N LEU A 133 -5.03 1.49 -5.31
CA LEU A 133 -4.89 1.90 -3.91
C LEU A 133 -3.52 1.54 -3.33
N THR A 134 -2.98 0.37 -3.70
CA THR A 134 -1.66 -0.07 -3.24
C THR A 134 -0.56 0.87 -3.73
N GLN A 135 -0.57 1.24 -5.02
CA GLN A 135 0.38 2.21 -5.55
C GLN A 135 0.20 3.59 -4.89
N ASN A 136 -1.04 4.03 -4.70
CA ASN A 136 -1.30 5.33 -4.07
C ASN A 136 -0.79 5.38 -2.62
N ARG A 137 -0.95 4.29 -1.86
CA ARG A 137 -0.40 4.16 -0.50
C ARG A 137 1.13 4.24 -0.46
N TYR A 138 1.82 3.84 -1.53
CA TYR A 138 3.27 4.04 -1.61
C TYR A 138 3.64 5.53 -1.69
N LEU A 139 2.78 6.37 -2.27
CA LEU A 139 2.99 7.81 -2.37
C LEU A 139 2.65 8.56 -1.08
N GLU A 140 1.99 7.95 -0.11
CA GLU A 140 1.60 8.60 1.16
C GLU A 140 2.77 9.36 1.80
N GLY A 141 2.53 10.64 2.10
CA GLY A 141 3.51 11.59 2.62
C GLY A 141 4.29 12.37 1.55
N ASN A 142 4.08 12.10 0.26
CA ASN A 142 4.70 12.82 -0.86
C ASN A 142 3.70 13.74 -1.56
N PRO A 143 4.17 14.81 -2.24
CA PRO A 143 3.32 15.68 -3.05
C PRO A 143 2.50 14.95 -4.13
N GLU A 144 3.03 13.84 -4.65
CA GLU A 144 2.41 13.02 -5.71
C GLU A 144 1.31 12.09 -5.17
N HIS A 145 1.09 12.04 -3.85
CA HIS A 145 -0.02 11.27 -3.27
C HIS A 145 -1.36 11.76 -3.80
N VAL A 146 -2.11 10.86 -4.44
CA VAL A 146 -3.34 11.18 -5.16
C VAL A 146 -4.50 11.22 -4.18
N LYS A 147 -5.16 12.38 -4.08
CA LYS A 147 -6.37 12.58 -3.27
C LYS A 147 -7.62 12.07 -4.00
N ASP A 148 -8.69 11.83 -3.24
CA ASP A 148 -9.95 11.24 -3.71
C ASP A 148 -10.47 11.77 -5.05
N ALA A 149 -10.48 13.10 -5.26
CA ALA A 149 -10.95 13.72 -6.50
C ALA A 149 -10.18 13.26 -7.75
N LEU A 150 -8.85 13.16 -7.63
CA LEU A 150 -8.02 12.67 -8.72
C LEU A 150 -8.00 11.14 -8.76
N LEU A 151 -8.08 10.48 -7.59
CA LEU A 151 -8.05 9.02 -7.48
C LEU A 151 -9.29 8.38 -8.13
N VAL A 152 -10.48 8.94 -7.90
CA VAL A 152 -11.71 8.49 -8.55
C VAL A 152 -11.65 8.68 -10.07
N SER A 153 -11.01 9.75 -10.52
CA SER A 153 -10.78 10.02 -11.95
C SER A 153 -9.81 9.01 -12.56
N THR A 154 -8.72 8.65 -11.86
CA THR A 154 -7.79 7.59 -12.26
C THR A 154 -8.51 6.25 -12.37
N LEU A 155 -9.31 5.87 -11.37
CA LEU A 155 -10.10 4.63 -11.40
C LEU A 155 -11.06 4.62 -12.61
N LYS A 156 -11.74 5.73 -12.88
CA LYS A 156 -12.64 5.85 -14.04
C LYS A 156 -11.92 5.82 -15.39
N LYS A 157 -10.71 6.37 -15.47
CA LYS A 157 -9.88 6.32 -16.69
C LYS A 157 -9.39 4.90 -16.98
N GLY A 158 -9.04 4.12 -15.94
CA GLY A 158 -8.45 2.79 -16.08
C GLY A 158 -9.43 1.62 -16.11
N MET A 159 -10.70 1.82 -15.74
CA MET A 159 -11.70 0.75 -15.76
C MET A 159 -12.04 0.28 -17.19
N HIS A 160 -12.57 -0.94 -17.30
CA HIS A 160 -13.02 -1.51 -18.57
C HIS A 160 -14.09 -0.61 -19.21
N ILE A 161 -14.09 -0.51 -20.54
CA ILE A 161 -14.98 0.42 -21.28
C ILE A 161 -16.47 0.20 -20.95
N ASP A 162 -16.96 -1.03 -20.99
CA ASP A 162 -18.36 -1.35 -20.65
C ASP A 162 -18.73 -0.91 -19.21
N LEU A 163 -17.82 -1.06 -18.26
CA LEU A 163 -18.04 -0.62 -16.88
C LEU A 163 -18.03 0.91 -16.80
N SER A 164 -17.11 1.58 -17.52
CA SER A 164 -17.05 3.04 -17.62
C SER A 164 -18.33 3.64 -18.19
N GLU A 165 -18.92 2.99 -19.20
CA GLU A 165 -20.18 3.42 -19.81
C GLU A 165 -21.33 3.31 -18.80
N ARG A 166 -21.46 2.20 -18.09
CA ARG A 166 -22.43 2.06 -16.98
C ARG A 166 -22.23 3.11 -15.91
N CYS A 167 -20.98 3.45 -15.62
CA CYS A 167 -20.64 4.45 -14.63
C CYS A 167 -20.86 5.91 -15.07
N SER A 168 -21.35 6.13 -16.29
CA SER A 168 -21.50 7.45 -16.90
C SER A 168 -22.94 7.88 -17.10
N ASP A 169 -23.92 7.04 -16.75
CA ASP A 169 -25.33 7.42 -16.77
C ASP A 169 -25.62 8.48 -15.69
N PRO A 170 -25.93 9.73 -16.06
CA PRO A 170 -26.08 10.85 -15.12
C PRO A 170 -27.23 10.68 -14.13
N ASP A 171 -28.20 9.82 -14.44
CA ASP A 171 -29.36 9.59 -13.58
C ASP A 171 -29.06 8.61 -12.44
N THR A 172 -27.95 7.87 -12.53
CA THR A 172 -27.52 6.92 -11.51
C THR A 172 -26.83 7.58 -10.32
N ASP A 173 -26.97 6.96 -9.13
CA ASP A 173 -26.23 7.39 -7.94
C ASP A 173 -24.72 7.26 -8.12
N LEU A 174 -24.28 6.32 -8.96
CA LEU A 174 -22.88 6.11 -9.28
C LEU A 174 -22.29 7.36 -9.96
N ALA A 175 -22.93 7.88 -11.01
CA ALA A 175 -22.46 9.10 -11.68
C ALA A 175 -22.57 10.34 -10.79
N LYS A 176 -23.63 10.45 -9.98
CA LYS A 176 -23.81 11.57 -9.05
C LYS A 176 -22.70 11.61 -7.98
N ILE A 177 -22.39 10.47 -7.38
CA ILE A 177 -21.30 10.36 -6.40
C ILE A 177 -19.96 10.63 -7.07
N PHE A 178 -19.70 10.06 -8.26
CA PHE A 178 -18.48 10.34 -9.04
C PHE A 178 -18.26 11.83 -9.25
N MET A 179 -19.28 12.55 -9.72
CA MET A 179 -19.20 13.98 -9.99
C MET A 179 -18.99 14.79 -8.71
N ALA A 180 -19.67 14.42 -7.62
CA ALA A 180 -19.49 15.09 -6.33
C ALA A 180 -18.05 14.95 -5.80
N ILE A 181 -17.47 13.75 -5.89
CA ILE A 181 -16.08 13.50 -5.47
C ILE A 181 -15.10 14.25 -6.38
N SER A 182 -15.26 14.13 -7.70
CA SER A 182 -14.37 14.73 -8.69
C SER A 182 -14.33 16.26 -8.59
N ASN A 183 -15.47 16.88 -8.25
CA ASN A 183 -15.59 18.33 -8.07
C ASN A 183 -15.22 18.80 -6.64
N GLY A 184 -14.91 17.88 -5.72
CA GLY A 184 -14.62 18.22 -4.33
C GLY A 184 -15.84 18.72 -3.55
N THR A 185 -17.06 18.42 -4.01
CA THR A 185 -18.33 18.80 -3.36
C THR A 185 -19.00 17.64 -2.63
N ALA A 186 -18.30 16.51 -2.52
CA ALA A 186 -18.75 15.30 -1.86
C ALA A 186 -19.10 15.53 -0.37
N ASP A 187 -20.29 15.09 0.01
CA ASP A 187 -20.80 15.13 1.39
C ASP A 187 -20.82 13.72 2.01
N ALA A 188 -19.92 13.47 2.95
CA ALA A 188 -19.82 12.18 3.63
C ALA A 188 -21.08 11.80 4.42
N THR A 189 -21.89 12.78 4.87
CA THR A 189 -23.15 12.51 5.57
C THR A 189 -24.24 11.96 4.65
N LYS A 190 -24.05 12.10 3.33
CA LYS A 190 -24.91 11.56 2.27
C LYS A 190 -24.26 10.37 1.57
N GLU A 191 -23.29 9.73 2.21
CA GLU A 191 -22.52 8.61 1.67
C GLU A 191 -21.80 8.91 0.34
N GLN A 192 -21.56 10.20 0.01
CA GLN A 192 -20.84 10.59 -1.20
C GLN A 192 -19.33 10.43 -0.98
N THR A 193 -18.87 9.19 -0.86
CA THR A 193 -17.48 8.85 -0.57
C THR A 193 -16.92 7.95 -1.65
N ILE A 194 -15.59 7.96 -1.82
CA ILE A 194 -14.93 7.04 -2.76
C ILE A 194 -15.24 5.58 -2.41
N ALA A 195 -15.32 5.24 -1.13
CA ALA A 195 -15.65 3.90 -0.67
C ALA A 195 -17.06 3.47 -1.11
N GLN A 196 -18.04 4.37 -1.03
CA GLN A 196 -19.39 4.08 -1.51
C GLN A 196 -19.44 3.96 -3.03
N TRP A 197 -18.74 4.85 -3.74
CA TRP A 197 -18.64 4.77 -5.20
C TRP A 197 -18.04 3.45 -5.67
N VAL A 198 -16.92 3.03 -5.09
CA VAL A 198 -16.24 1.76 -5.38
C VAL A 198 -17.19 0.58 -5.20
N LYS A 199 -17.95 0.51 -4.10
CA LYS A 199 -18.93 -0.56 -3.87
C LYS A 199 -19.99 -0.64 -4.95
N LEU A 200 -20.50 0.50 -5.42
CA LEU A 200 -21.48 0.54 -6.51
C LEU A 200 -20.87 0.07 -7.84
N VAL A 201 -19.61 0.44 -8.10
CA VAL A 201 -18.87 0.00 -9.29
C VAL A 201 -18.62 -1.51 -9.25
N GLU A 202 -18.26 -2.08 -8.10
CA GLU A 202 -18.10 -3.53 -7.92
C GLU A 202 -19.40 -4.29 -8.24
N ILE A 203 -20.55 -3.79 -7.79
CA ILE A 203 -21.86 -4.38 -8.12
C ILE A 203 -22.13 -4.34 -9.64
N GLU A 204 -21.79 -3.25 -10.33
CA GLU A 204 -21.97 -3.16 -11.78
C GLU A 204 -20.99 -4.04 -12.56
N ASP A 205 -19.76 -4.20 -12.07
CA ASP A 205 -18.77 -5.11 -12.65
C ASP A 205 -19.23 -6.58 -12.52
N GLU A 206 -19.79 -6.97 -11.37
CA GLU A 206 -20.36 -8.30 -11.16
C GLU A 206 -21.55 -8.58 -12.10
N LYS A 207 -22.43 -7.60 -12.31
CA LYS A 207 -23.55 -7.73 -13.27
C LYS A 207 -23.04 -7.92 -14.70
N LEU A 208 -22.08 -7.11 -15.13
CA LEU A 208 -21.44 -7.23 -16.43
C LEU A 208 -20.76 -8.59 -16.61
N HIS A 209 -20.12 -9.11 -15.57
CA HIS A 209 -19.53 -10.44 -15.62
C HIS A 209 -20.59 -11.54 -15.82
N CYS A 210 -21.72 -11.44 -15.12
CA CYS A 210 -22.83 -12.39 -15.27
C CYS A 210 -23.47 -12.35 -16.67
N GLU A 211 -23.52 -11.18 -17.31
CA GLU A 211 -24.11 -11.02 -18.65
C GLU A 211 -23.22 -11.55 -19.80
N ARG A 212 -21.93 -11.75 -19.54
CA ARG A 212 -20.95 -12.24 -20.52
C ARG A 212 -20.80 -13.77 -20.52
N VAL A 213 -21.44 -14.46 -19.57
CA VAL A 213 -21.47 -15.93 -19.42
C VAL A 213 -22.72 -16.50 -20.09
#